data_AF-A0A842XP19-F1
#
_entry.id   AF-A0A842XP19-F1
#
_cell.length_a   1.000
_cell.length_b   1.000
_cell.length_c   1.000
_cell.angle_alpha   90.00
_cell.angle_beta   90.00
_cell.angle_gamma   90.00
#
_symmetry.space_group_name_H-M   'P 1'
#
loop_
_entity.id
_entity.type
_entity.pdbx_description
1 polymer ?
#
loop_
_entity_poly.entity_id
_entity_poly.type
_entity_poly.pdbx_seq_one_letter_code
_entity_poly.pdbx_strand_id
1 'polypeptide(L)' 'MFMVDKDMQILRVIANSSSQTIAHEHIFLEARKTSGMEEDQVEESLKTLELNGLVGRRGDLYYTTTKGSIIARKGMSL' A
#
# COMPACT_ATOMS: atom_id res chain seq x y z
N MET A 1 18.34 4.49 5.27
CA MET A 1 17.97 3.54 4.18
C MET A 1 16.86 2.64 4.72
N PHE A 2 15.60 3.09 4.72
CA PHE A 2 14.44 2.36 5.30
C PHE A 2 13.07 2.71 4.64
N MET A 3 12.98 3.61 3.64
CA MET A 3 11.70 4.04 3.05
C MET A 3 11.07 3.04 2.06
N VAL A 4 11.88 2.29 1.31
CA VAL A 4 11.39 1.33 0.29
C VAL A 4 10.58 0.18 0.91
N ASP A 5 10.91 -0.24 2.14
CA ASP A 5 10.23 -1.34 2.83
C ASP A 5 8.80 -0.99 3.24
N LYS A 6 8.57 0.24 3.70
CA LYS A 6 7.26 0.72 4.14
C LYS A 6 6.30 0.88 2.97
N ASP A 7 6.76 1.49 1.88
CA ASP A 7 5.97 1.62 0.65
C ASP A 7 5.58 0.24 0.10
N MET A 8 6.51 -0.72 0.12
CA MET A 8 6.23 -2.09 -0.32
C MET A 8 5.23 -2.81 0.60
N GLN A 9 5.28 -2.56 1.91
CA GLN A 9 4.30 -3.11 2.85
C GLN A 9 2.91 -2.55 2.60
N ILE A 10 2.75 -1.24 2.46
CA ILE A 10 1.46 -0.61 2.12
C ILE A 10 0.93 -1.14 0.78
N LEU A 11 1.79 -1.22 -0.22
CA LEU A 11 1.42 -1.75 -1.54
C LEU A 11 0.90 -3.19 -1.44
N ARG A 12 1.52 -4.04 -0.59
CA ARG A 12 1.08 -5.41 -0.35
C ARG A 12 -0.24 -5.48 0.41
N VAL A 13 -0.45 -4.65 1.42
CA VAL A 13 -1.73 -4.56 2.16
C VAL A 13 -2.88 -4.30 1.18
N ILE A 14 -2.71 -3.33 0.28
CA ILE A 14 -3.73 -2.99 -0.73
C ILE A 14 -3.90 -4.12 -1.75
N ALA A 15 -2.79 -4.69 -2.24
CA ALA A 15 -2.82 -5.76 -3.24
C ALA A 15 -3.49 -7.05 -2.74
N ASN A 16 -3.43 -7.31 -1.43
CA ASN A 16 -3.98 -8.50 -0.79
C ASN A 16 -5.43 -8.31 -0.33
N SER A 17 -6.02 -7.13 -0.52
CA SER A 17 -7.44 -6.91 -0.23
C SER A 17 -8.32 -7.81 -1.12
N SER A 18 -9.17 -8.62 -0.50
CA SER A 18 -10.10 -9.52 -1.19
C SER A 18 -11.17 -8.77 -1.99
N SER A 19 -11.46 -7.52 -1.63
CA SER A 19 -12.55 -6.72 -2.20
C SER A 19 -12.15 -5.87 -3.42
N GLN A 20 -10.98 -6.09 -4.02
CA GLN A 20 -10.35 -5.28 -5.09
C GLN A 20 -10.03 -3.82 -4.70
N THR A 21 -10.67 -3.31 -3.66
CA THR A 21 -10.48 -2.00 -3.05
C THR A 21 -10.36 -2.16 -1.53
N ILE A 22 -9.79 -1.18 -0.85
CA ILE A 22 -9.64 -1.17 0.61
C ILE A 22 -9.78 0.27 1.13
N ALA A 23 -10.46 0.45 2.26
CA ALA A 23 -10.61 1.76 2.89
C ALA A 23 -9.29 2.24 3.50
N HIS A 24 -9.09 3.56 3.52
CA HIS A 24 -7.93 4.20 4.17
C HIS A 24 -7.71 3.68 5.60
N GLU A 25 -8.78 3.67 6.40
CA GLU A 25 -8.73 3.22 7.81
C GLU A 25 -8.22 1.78 7.94
N HIS A 26 -8.64 0.88 7.05
CA HIS A 26 -8.18 -0.51 7.07
C HIS A 26 -6.71 -0.64 6.67
N ILE A 27 -6.24 0.17 5.71
CA ILE A 27 -4.81 0.21 5.37
C ILE A 27 -3.99 0.63 6.58
N PHE A 28 -4.42 1.69 7.27
CA PHE A 28 -3.75 2.17 8.47
C PHE A 28 -3.71 1.11 9.57
N LEU A 29 -4.84 0.48 9.88
CA LEU A 29 -4.93 -0.55 10.91
C LEU A 29 -4.00 -1.74 10.62
N GLU A 30 -3.97 -2.23 9.37
CA GLU A 30 -3.11 -3.33 8.98
C GLU A 30 -1.63 -2.93 8.98
N ALA A 31 -1.28 -1.75 8.45
CA ALA A 31 0.10 -1.26 8.44
C ALA A 31 0.67 -1.04 9.85
N ARG A 32 -0.16 -0.52 10.76
CA ARG A 32 0.19 -0.38 12.18
C ARG A 32 0.42 -1.74 12.83
N LYS A 33 -0.44 -2.71 12.54
CA LYS A 33 -0.34 -4.07 13.09
C LYS A 33 0.87 -4.83 12.57
N THR A 34 1.18 -4.75 11.29
CA THR A 34 2.28 -5.52 10.68
C THR A 34 3.65 -4.92 10.94
N SER A 35 3.72 -3.58 11.01
CA SER A 35 4.99 -2.87 10.86
C SER A 35 5.18 -1.74 11.87
N GLY A 36 4.19 -1.48 12.73
CA GLY A 36 4.24 -0.37 13.69
C GLY A 36 4.28 1.00 13.01
N MET A 37 3.75 1.12 11.79
CA MET A 37 3.72 2.40 11.09
C MET A 37 2.76 3.38 11.77
N GLU A 38 3.24 4.61 11.94
CA GLU A 38 2.44 5.75 12.37
C GLU A 38 1.61 6.29 11.18
N GLU A 39 0.57 7.06 11.47
CA GLU A 39 -0.42 7.50 10.46
C GLU A 39 0.20 8.38 9.38
N ASP A 40 1.09 9.30 9.78
CA ASP A 40 1.86 10.16 8.90
C ASP A 40 2.71 9.37 7.89
N GLN A 41 3.31 8.28 8.34
CA GLN A 41 4.12 7.39 7.50
C GLN A 41 3.25 6.61 6.50
N VAL A 42 2.06 6.17 6.92
CA VAL A 42 1.11 5.51 6.02
C VAL A 42 0.65 6.49 4.94
N GLU A 43 0.33 7.72 5.31
CA GLU A 43 -0.05 8.76 4.35
C GLU A 43 1.07 9.08 3.35
N GLU A 44 2.30 9.24 3.82
CA GLU A 44 3.46 9.52 2.97
C GLU A 44 3.68 8.38 1.96
N SER A 45 3.59 7.13 2.42
CA SER A 45 3.69 5.95 1.56
C SER A 45 2.56 5.90 0.53
N LEU A 46 1.31 6.17 0.93
CA LEU A 46 0.17 6.20 0.00
C LEU A 46 0.35 7.27 -1.09
N LYS A 47 0.76 8.49 -0.71
CA LYS A 47 1.07 9.57 -1.66
C LYS A 47 2.18 9.16 -2.63
N THR A 48 3.23 8.54 -2.13
CA THR A 48 4.35 8.06 -2.95
C THR A 48 3.90 6.97 -3.94
N LEU A 49 3.11 6.00 -3.49
CA LEU A 49 2.59 4.93 -4.35
C LEU A 49 1.60 5.44 -5.41
N GLU A 50 0.78 6.44 -5.08
CA GLU A 50 -0.10 7.13 -6.04
C GLU A 50 0.71 7.89 -7.09
N LEU A 51 1.70 8.69 -6.69
CA LEU A 51 2.58 9.44 -7.60
C LEU A 51 3.33 8.52 -8.58
N ASN A 52 3.69 7.31 -8.13
CA ASN A 52 4.37 6.31 -8.95
C ASN A 52 3.41 5.48 -9.83
N GLY A 53 2.10 5.72 -9.73
CA GLY A 53 1.05 5.01 -10.46
C GLY A 53 0.90 3.55 -10.04
N LEU A 54 1.28 3.20 -8.81
CA LEU A 54 1.20 1.84 -8.27
C LEU A 54 -0.13 1.58 -7.56
N VAL A 55 -0.69 2.63 -6.95
CA VAL A 55 -1.99 2.63 -6.29
C VAL A 55 -2.84 3.72 -6.94
N GLY A 56 -4.14 3.48 -7.03
CA GLY A 56 -5.12 4.50 -7.36
C GLY A 56 -6.12 4.67 -6.22
N ARG A 57 -6.83 5.79 -6.23
CA ARG A 57 -7.81 6.17 -5.23
C ARG A 57 -9.15 6.53 -5.88
N ARG A 58 -10.25 6.06 -5.29
CA ARG A 58 -11.63 6.38 -5.68
C ARG A 58 -12.43 6.75 -4.43
N GLY A 59 -12.56 8.04 -4.15
CA GLY A 59 -13.07 8.51 -2.86
C GLY A 59 -12.10 8.11 -1.74
N ASP A 60 -12.60 7.42 -0.71
CA ASP A 60 -11.81 6.95 0.43
C ASP A 60 -11.28 5.51 0.25
N LEU A 61 -11.50 4.93 -0.93
CA LEU A 61 -11.08 3.58 -1.29
C LEU A 61 -9.83 3.60 -2.15
N TYR A 62 -8.87 2.74 -1.82
CA TYR A 62 -7.63 2.53 -2.55
C TYR A 62 -7.66 1.20 -3.28
N TYR A 63 -6.99 1.13 -4.43
CA TYR A 63 -6.83 -0.10 -5.22
C TYR A 63 -5.43 -0.15 -5.83
N THR A 64 -4.91 -1.34 -6.08
CA THR A 64 -3.65 -1.48 -6.82
C THR A 64 -3.89 -1.36 -8.32
N THR A 65 -3.01 -0.64 -9.01
CA THR A 65 -2.99 -0.66 -10.47
C THR A 65 -2.40 -1.99 -10.98
N THR A 66 -2.49 -2.24 -12.29
CA THR A 66 -1.80 -3.39 -12.91
C THR A 66 -0.30 -3.37 -12.59
N LYS A 67 0.33 -2.19 -12.68
CA LYS A 67 1.76 -2.01 -12.37
C LYS A 67 2.05 -2.30 -10.90
N GLY A 68 1.26 -1.74 -9.98
CA GLY A 68 1.40 -1.99 -8.54
C GLY A 68 1.23 -3.46 -8.18
N SER A 69 0.25 -4.14 -8.79
CA SER A 69 -0.01 -5.57 -8.56
C SER A 69 1.17 -6.45 -9.01
N ILE A 70 1.83 -6.11 -10.12
CA ILE A 70 3.04 -6.82 -10.57
C ILE A 70 4.19 -6.62 -9.58
N ILE A 71 4.40 -5.39 -9.10
CA ILE A 71 5.49 -5.08 -8.16
C ILE A 71 5.24 -5.76 -6.80
N ALA A 72 4.02 -5.68 -6.28
CA ALA A 72 3.62 -6.34 -5.03
C ALA A 72 3.93 -7.84 -5.06
N ARG A 73 3.70 -8.51 -6.21
CA ARG A 73 3.96 -9.93 -6.42
C ARG A 73 5.43 -10.25 -6.69
N LYS A 74 6.13 -9.44 -7.48
CA LYS A 74 7.56 -9.65 -7.78
C LYS A 74 8.45 -9.49 -6.55
N GLY A 75 8.06 -8.62 -5.60
CA GLY A 75 8.74 -8.50 -4.32
C GLY A 75 8.65 -9.75 -3.43
N MET A 76 7.92 -10.81 -3.81
CA MET A 76 7.87 -12.09 -3.08
C MET A 76 8.91 -13.13 -3.53
N SER A 77 9.76 -12.81 -4.51
CA SER A 77 10.82 -13.72 -4.98
C SER A 77 12.21 -13.19 -4.60
N LEU A 78 12.64 -13.50 -3.38
CA LEU A 78 13.97 -13.94 -2.93
C LEU A 78 14.00 -13.98 -1.39
#